data_AF-A0A949XAT8-F1
#
_entry.id   AF-A0A949XAT8-F1
#
_cell.length_a   1.000
_cell.length_b   1.000
_cell.length_c   1.000
_cell.angle_alpha   90.00
_cell.angle_beta   90.00
_cell.angle_gamma   90.00
#
_symmetry.space_group_name_H-M   'P 1'
#
loop_
_entity.id
_entity.type
_entity.pdbx_description
1 polymer ?
#
loop_
_entity_poly.entity_id
_entity_poly.type
_entity_poly.pdbx_seq_one_letter_code
_entity_poly.pdbx_strand_id
1 'polypeptide(L)' 'MKPQPDRNVVSWLAEADEDRVFISVISFAEIRHGIELIPVSRRRERLAQWLIEELPLRFEDRVLGPCRRAS' A
#
# COMPACT_ATOMS: atom_id res chain seq x y z
N MET A 1 -12.14 -5.47 18.13
CA MET A 1 -11.36 -6.59 17.57
C MET A 1 -10.80 -6.13 16.22
N LYS A 2 -9.49 -6.17 15.98
CA LYS A 2 -8.96 -5.85 14.64
C LYS A 2 -9.24 -7.06 13.74
N PRO A 3 -9.74 -6.88 12.50
CA PRO A 3 -9.91 -8.00 11.58
C PRO A 3 -8.55 -8.68 11.39
N GLN A 4 -8.52 -10.01 11.53
CA GLN A 4 -7.37 -10.76 11.05
C GLN A 4 -7.38 -10.76 9.52
N PRO A 5 -6.22 -10.63 8.87
CA PRO A 5 -6.14 -10.74 7.42
C PRO A 5 -6.61 -12.12 6.97
N ASP A 6 -7.30 -12.17 5.84
CA ASP A 6 -7.72 -13.43 5.22
C ASP A 6 -6.48 -14.23 4.79
N ARG A 7 -6.36 -15.47 5.26
CA ARG A 7 -5.19 -16.32 5.00
C ARG A 7 -5.02 -16.62 3.51
N ASN A 8 -6.11 -16.77 2.77
CA ASN A 8 -6.03 -17.08 1.34
C ASN A 8 -5.43 -15.90 0.56
N VAL A 9 -5.78 -14.67 0.94
CA VAL A 9 -5.21 -13.46 0.34
C VAL A 9 -3.72 -13.35 0.64
N VAL A 10 -3.31 -13.67 1.87
CA VAL A 10 -1.89 -13.64 2.27
C VAL A 10 -1.08 -14.67 1.50
N SER A 11 -1.56 -15.91 1.38
CA SER A 11 -0.87 -16.96 0.63
C SER A 11 -0.76 -16.65 -0.85
N TRP A 12 -1.85 -16.19 -1.48
CA TRP A 12 -1.82 -15.77 -2.88
C TRP A 12 -0.83 -14.62 -3.12
N LEU A 13 -0.79 -13.63 -2.22
CA LEU A 13 0.15 -12.50 -2.35
C LEU A 13 1.61 -12.95 -2.18
N ALA A 14 1.87 -13.96 -1.34
CA ALA A 14 3.21 -14.50 -1.15
C ALA A 14 3.70 -15.35 -2.34
N GLU A 15 2.76 -15.96 -3.08
CA GLU A 15 3.04 -16.70 -4.31
C GLU A 15 3.13 -15.81 -5.55
N ALA A 16 2.58 -14.60 -5.48
CA ALA A 16 2.69 -13.62 -6.55
C ALA A 16 4.15 -13.16 -6.69
N ASP A 17 4.68 -13.25 -7.90
CA ASP A 17 5.96 -12.66 -8.26
C ASP A 17 5.89 -11.14 -8.03
N GLU A 18 6.67 -10.64 -7.06
CA GLU A 18 6.67 -9.25 -6.62
C GLU A 18 6.94 -8.30 -7.80
N ASP A 19 7.65 -8.77 -8.82
CA ASP A 19 7.96 -8.00 -10.02
C ASP A 19 6.81 -7.84 -11.00
N ARG A 20 5.71 -8.57 -10.79
CA ARG A 20 4.52 -8.55 -11.63
C ARG A 20 3.33 -7.88 -10.94
N VAL A 21 3.51 -7.44 -9.69
CA VAL A 21 2.49 -6.72 -8.92
C VAL A 21 2.73 -5.23 -9.04
N PHE A 22 1.70 -4.52 -9.47
CA PHE A 22 1.69 -3.07 -9.58
C PHE A 22 0.77 -2.48 -8.52
N ILE A 23 1.10 -1.31 -8.03
CA ILE A 23 0.25 -0.54 -7.14
C ILE A 23 -0.03 0.83 -7.77
N SER A 24 -1.28 1.29 -7.67
CA SER A 24 -1.65 2.59 -8.23
C SER A 24 -1.32 3.73 -7.26
N VAL A 25 -1.06 4.92 -7.79
CA VAL A 25 -0.94 6.15 -6.97
C VAL A 25 -2.22 6.42 -6.16
N ILE A 26 -3.38 5.99 -6.66
CA ILE A 26 -4.65 6.10 -5.94
C ILE A 26 -4.64 5.23 -4.68
N SER A 27 -4.14 4.00 -4.77
CA SER A 27 -4.01 3.10 -3.62
C SER A 27 -3.05 3.66 -2.56
N PHE A 28 -1.95 4.32 -2.97
CA PHE A 28 -1.09 5.06 -2.04
C PHE A 28 -1.86 6.18 -1.30
N ALA A 29 -2.69 6.95 -2.02
CA ALA A 29 -3.48 8.01 -1.42
C ALA A 29 -4.51 7.48 -0.42
N GLU A 30 -5.16 6.36 -0.72
CA GLU A 30 -6.10 5.69 0.18
C GLU A 30 -5.42 5.19 1.46
N ILE A 31 -4.24 4.55 1.34
CA ILE A 31 -3.46 4.08 2.50
C ILE A 31 -3.04 5.27 3.37
N ARG A 32 -2.54 6.35 2.76
CA ARG A 32 -2.19 7.59 3.49
C ARG A 32 -3.38 8.14 4.26
N HIS A 33 -4.53 8.24 3.61
CA HIS A 33 -5.76 8.73 4.24
C HIS A 33 -6.17 7.85 5.43
N GLY A 34 -6.10 6.52 5.28
CA GLY A 34 -6.35 5.59 6.38
C GLY A 34 -5.42 5.78 7.58
N ILE A 35 -4.15 6.11 7.35
CA ILE A 35 -3.18 6.40 8.42
C ILE A 35 -3.49 7.74 9.11
N GLU A 36 -3.90 8.76 8.36
CA GLU A 36 -4.27 10.09 8.89
C GLU A 36 -5.47 10.03 9.84
N LEU A 37 -6.39 9.09 9.63
CA LEU A 37 -7.55 8.85 10.49
C LEU A 37 -7.18 8.18 11.83
N ILE A 38 -5.97 7.63 11.98
CA ILE A 38 -5.51 7.05 13.24
C ILE A 38 -5.15 8.19 14.21
N PRO A 39 -5.64 8.18 15.46
CA PRO A 39 -5.19 9.14 16.47
C PRO A 39 -3.68 9.14 16.63
N VAL A 40 -3.11 10.30 16.99
CA VAL A 40 -1.66 10.47 17.21
C VAL A 40 -1.17 9.39 18.18
N SER A 41 -0.27 8.54 17.68
CA SER A 41 0.23 7.38 18.38
C SER A 41 1.48 6.85 17.68
N ARG A 42 2.31 6.10 18.41
CA ARG A 42 3.48 5.40 17.85
C ARG A 42 3.13 4.50 16.65
N ARG A 43 1.91 3.96 16.63
CA ARG A 43 1.42 3.13 15.51
C ARG A 43 1.22 3.97 14.25
N ARG A 44 0.63 5.15 14.37
CA ARG A 44 0.44 6.07 13.25
C ARG A 44 1.79 6.46 12.66
N GLU A 45 2.73 6.87 13.50
CA GLU A 45 4.08 7.28 13.09
C GLU A 45 4.80 6.16 12.35
N ARG A 46 4.79 4.94 12.90
CA ARG A 46 5.41 3.78 12.26
C ARG A 46 4.81 3.46 10.89
N LEU A 47 3.49 3.53 10.76
CA LEU A 47 2.82 3.27 9.48
C LEU A 47 3.09 4.39 8.46
N ALA A 48 3.18 5.64 8.92
CA ALA A 48 3.53 6.76 8.06
C ALA A 48 4.96 6.63 7.53
N GLN A 49 5.92 6.26 8.38
CA GLN A 49 7.30 6.02 7.97
C GLN A 49 7.39 4.85 6.98
N TRP A 50 6.74 3.71 7.30
CA TRP A 50 6.67 2.56 6.41
C TRP A 50 6.12 2.92 5.01
N LEU A 51 5.07 3.76 4.95
CA LEU A 51 4.46 4.19 3.69
C LEU A 51 5.40 5.05 2.84
N ILE A 52 6.31 5.80 3.45
CA ILE A 52 7.22 6.73 2.76
C ILE A 52 8.54 6.05 2.40
N GLU A 53 9.06 5.20 3.28
CA GLU A 53 10.41 4.66 3.14
C GLU A 53 10.42 3.25 2.54
N GLU A 54 9.49 2.38 2.93
CA GLU A 54 9.56 0.97 2.55
C GLU A 54 8.64 0.64 1.37
N LEU A 55 7.40 1.14 1.37
CA LEU A 55 6.44 0.78 0.33
C LEU A 55 6.88 1.24 -1.07
N PRO A 56 7.41 2.46 -1.28
CA PRO A 56 7.87 2.88 -2.60
C PRO A 56 9.07 2.06 -3.10
N LEU A 57 9.99 1.66 -2.20
CA LEU A 57 11.14 0.82 -2.56
C LEU A 57 10.71 -0.58 -3.04
N ARG A 58 9.60 -1.11 -2.54
CA ARG A 58 9.08 -2.42 -3.01
C ARG A 58 8.44 -2.37 -4.39
N PHE A 59 8.05 -1.18 -4.84
CA PHE A 59 7.32 -1.01 -6.09
C PHE A 59 8.08 -0.19 -7.13
N GLU A 60 9.19 0.49 -6.81
CA GLU A 60 10.07 1.23 -7.73
C GLU A 60 9.31 1.84 -8.94
N ASP A 61 9.60 1.36 -10.16
CA ASP A 61 9.00 1.81 -11.44
C ASP A 61 7.60 1.23 -11.73
N ARG A 62 7.06 0.40 -10.83
CA ARG A 62 5.74 -0.26 -10.92
C ARG A 62 4.60 0.55 -10.29
N VAL A 63 4.85 1.83 -9.98
CA VAL A 63 3.81 2.74 -9.52
C VAL A 63 3.06 3.30 -10.74
N LEU A 64 1.86 2.78 -10.99
CA LEU A 64 1.04 3.25 -12.11
C LEU A 64 0.44 4.61 -11.78
N GLY A 65 0.79 5.61 -12.59
CA GLY A 65 0.13 6.92 -12.57
C GLY A 65 -1.37 6.80 -12.85
N PRO A 66 -2.18 7.81 -12.47
CA PRO A 66 -3.60 7.80 -12.77
C PRO A 66 -3.79 7.68 -14.29
N CYS A 67 -4.61 6.72 -14.69
CA CYS A 67 -5.00 6.52 -16.09
C CYS A 67 -5.53 7.86 -16.64
N ARG A 68 -4.75 8.55 -17.48
CA ARG A 68 -5.24 9.71 -18.21
C ARG A 68 -6.10 9.16 -19.34
N ARG A 69 -7.39 9.46 -19.30
CA ARG A 69 -8.31 9.18 -20.40
C ARG A 69 -7.70 9.79 -21.66
N ALA A 70 -7.40 8.95 -22.66
CA ALA A 70 -6.98 9.43 -23.97
C ALA A 70 -8.10 10.28 -24.55
N SER A 71 -7.78 11.54 -24.90
CA SER A 71 -8.64 12.42 -25.69
C SER A 71 -8.53 12.08 -27.17
#